data_AF-A0A0N1NBC7-F1
#
_entry.id   AF-A0A0N1NBC7-F1
#
_cell.length_a   1.000
_cell.length_b   1.000
_cell.length_c   1.000
_cell.angle_alpha   90.00
_cell.angle_beta   90.00
_cell.angle_gamma   90.00
#
_symmetry.space_group_name_H-M   'P 1'
#
loop_
_entity.id
_entity.type
_entity.pdbx_description
1 polymer ?
#
loop_
_entity_poly.entity_id
_entity_poly.type
_entity_poly.pdbx_seq_one_letter_code
_entity_poly.pdbx_strand_id
1 'polypeptide(L)' 'MARACCSPVPTTTRRSCAAEAGLRTVIEFDPVEQYVRLMLGRTLERQNRGAEAAPQLRMAAALAGDFG' A
#
# COMPACT_ATOMS: atom_id res chain seq x y z
N MET A 1 23.60 3.96 -5.73
CA MET A 1 22.58 4.73 -4.98
C MET A 1 21.35 3.84 -4.74
N ALA A 2 21.51 2.79 -3.92
CA ALA A 2 20.39 1.99 -3.45
C ALA A 2 19.89 2.63 -2.14
N ARG A 3 18.68 3.19 -2.14
CA ARG A 3 18.02 3.59 -0.88
C ARG A 3 17.75 2.30 -0.09
N ALA A 4 18.72 1.93 0.73
CA ALA A 4 18.61 0.83 1.65
C ALA A 4 17.61 1.19 2.76
N CYS A 5 16.81 0.19 3.11
CA CYS A 5 16.15 0.02 4.39
C CYS A 5 14.93 0.92 4.65
N CYS A 6 13.76 0.40 4.24
CA CYS A 6 12.56 0.54 5.07
C CYS A 6 12.96 0.24 6.53
N SER A 7 12.73 1.17 7.45
CA SER A 7 13.39 1.26 8.76
C SER A 7 13.33 -0.02 9.61
N PRO A 8 14.27 -0.26 10.53
CA PRO A 8 14.32 -1.47 11.32
C PRO A 8 13.33 -1.41 12.49
N VAL A 9 12.19 -2.08 12.38
CA VAL A 9 11.53 -2.67 13.55
C VAL A 9 11.32 -4.15 13.23
N PRO A 10 12.12 -5.06 13.83
CA PRO A 10 12.16 -6.44 13.39
C PRO A 10 11.13 -7.29 14.14
N THR A 11 9.94 -7.47 13.59
CA THR A 11 9.13 -8.69 13.83
C THR A 11 8.32 -9.05 12.57
N THR A 12 8.76 -10.08 11.84
CA THR A 12 7.97 -10.91 10.89
C THR A 12 7.57 -10.37 9.50
N THR A 13 7.72 -9.09 9.15
CA THR A 13 7.13 -8.52 7.90
C THR A 13 8.09 -8.42 6.70
N ARG A 14 8.81 -9.50 6.34
CA ARG A 14 9.82 -9.47 5.25
C ARG A 14 9.25 -9.55 3.83
N ARG A 15 8.01 -10.02 3.63
CA ARG A 15 7.37 -10.15 2.29
C ARG A 15 6.63 -8.89 1.80
N SER A 16 6.28 -7.97 2.68
CA SER A 16 5.40 -6.83 2.33
C SER A 16 6.09 -5.72 1.53
N CYS A 17 7.42 -5.56 1.63
CA CYS A 17 8.14 -4.62 0.77
C CYS A 17 8.13 -5.01 -0.71
N ALA A 18 8.23 -6.32 -1.01
CA ALA A 18 8.12 -6.80 -2.39
C ALA A 18 6.67 -6.66 -2.90
N ALA A 19 5.68 -6.85 -2.02
CA ALA A 19 4.28 -6.64 -2.35
C ALA A 19 3.99 -5.17 -2.70
N GLU A 20 4.52 -4.21 -1.94
CA GLU A 20 4.38 -2.77 -2.23
C GLU A 20 4.86 -2.40 -3.63
N ALA A 21 6.03 -2.88 -4.03
CA ALA A 21 6.59 -2.59 -5.36
C ALA A 21 5.70 -3.12 -6.48
N GLY A 22 5.23 -4.38 -6.37
CA GLY A 22 4.32 -4.96 -7.35
C GLY A 22 2.98 -4.22 -7.42
N LEU A 23 2.40 -3.87 -6.26
CA LEU A 23 1.13 -3.13 -6.21
C LEU A 23 1.25 -1.74 -6.86
N ARG A 24 2.38 -1.04 -6.69
CA ARG A 24 2.61 0.25 -7.37
C ARG A 24 2.62 0.13 -8.88
N THR A 25 3.28 -0.89 -9.42
CA THR A 25 3.29 -1.15 -10.86
C THR A 25 1.88 -1.42 -11.40
N VAL A 26 1.05 -2.14 -10.63
CA VAL A 26 -0.34 -2.37 -11.04
C VAL A 26 -1.15 -1.08 -11.02
N ILE A 27 -0.99 -0.20 -10.02
CA ILE A 27 -1.67 1.10 -9.97
C ILE A 27 -1.29 2.00 -11.15
N GLU A 28 -0.03 1.95 -11.60
CA GLU A 28 0.42 2.69 -12.77
C GLU A 28 -0.27 2.21 -14.06
N PHE A 29 -0.59 0.91 -14.14
CA PHE A 29 -1.28 0.32 -15.29
C PHE A 29 -2.80 0.50 -15.22
N ASP A 30 -3.40 0.19 -14.06
CA ASP A 30 -4.81 0.32 -13.79
C ASP A 30 -5.01 1.12 -12.48
N PRO A 31 -5.33 2.42 -12.58
CA PRO A 31 -5.50 3.26 -11.40
C PRO A 31 -6.84 3.05 -10.69
N VAL A 32 -7.80 2.31 -11.26
CA VAL A 32 -9.16 2.13 -10.71
C VAL A 32 -9.34 0.77 -10.03
N GLU A 33 -8.30 -0.06 -10.02
CA GLU A 33 -8.28 -1.32 -9.29
C GLU A 33 -8.37 -1.11 -7.75
N GLN A 34 -9.60 -1.19 -7.24
CA GLN A 34 -9.94 -1.03 -5.82
C GLN A 34 -9.16 -1.98 -4.91
N TYR A 35 -9.03 -3.24 -5.32
CA TYR A 35 -8.34 -4.26 -4.54
C TYR A 35 -6.86 -3.93 -4.34
N VAL A 36 -6.21 -3.40 -5.38
CA VAL A 36 -4.78 -3.03 -5.34
C VAL A 36 -4.57 -1.85 -4.40
N ARG A 37 -5.44 -0.84 -4.45
CA ARG A 37 -5.39 0.31 -3.54
C ARG A 37 -5.61 -0.09 -2.09
N LEU A 38 -6.55 -1.01 -1.83
CA LEU A 38 -6.79 -1.56 -0.50
C LEU A 38 -5.55 -2.31 0.03
N MET A 39 -4.97 -3.19 -0.79
CA MET A 39 -3.81 -3.99 -0.41
C MET A 39 -2.55 -3.14 -0.19
N LEU A 40 -2.37 -2.06 -0.96
CA LEU A 40 -1.28 -1.11 -0.75
C LEU A 40 -1.46 -0.34 0.56
N GLY A 41 -2.67 0.14 0.84
CA GLY A 41 -2.99 0.80 2.11
C GLY A 41 -2.68 -0.08 3.32
N ARG A 42 -3.19 -1.32 3.35
CA ARG A 42 -2.91 -2.29 4.43
C ARG A 42 -1.43 -2.64 4.55
N THR A 43 -0.73 -2.73 3.42
CA THR A 43 0.72 -2.97 3.40
C THR A 43 1.51 -1.82 4.02
N LEU A 44 1.08 -0.57 3.80
CA LEU A 44 1.70 0.63 4.38
C LEU A 44 1.36 0.79 5.87
N GLU A 45 0.13 0.47 6.30
CA GLU A 45 -0.25 0.42 7.72
C GLU A 45 0.68 -0.54 8.50
N ARG A 46 0.95 -1.73 7.94
CA ARG A 46 1.86 -2.72 8.54
C ARG A 46 3.32 -2.26 8.61
N GLN A 47 3.71 -1.28 7.79
CA GLN A 47 5.02 -0.65 7.84
C GLN A 47 5.04 0.59 8.74
N ASN A 48 3.96 0.85 9.48
CA ASN A 48 3.78 2.06 10.28
C ASN A 48 3.81 3.36 9.46
N ARG A 49 3.45 3.28 8.17
CA ARG A 49 3.41 4.40 7.20
C ARG A 49 1.97 4.88 7.00
N GLY A 50 1.27 5.16 8.09
CA GLY A 50 -0.16 5.52 8.08
C GLY A 50 -0.49 6.75 7.22
N ALA A 51 0.41 7.74 7.16
CA ALA A 51 0.24 8.94 6.34
C ALA A 51 0.16 8.64 4.84
N GLU A 52 0.90 7.63 4.36
CA GLU A 52 0.87 7.19 2.96
C GLU A 52 -0.26 6.18 2.71
N ALA A 53 -0.67 5.42 3.73
CA ALA A 53 -1.79 4.48 3.65
C ALA A 53 -3.15 5.19 3.52
N ALA A 54 -3.36 6.28 4.27
CA ALA A 54 -4.62 7.01 4.34
C ALA A 54 -5.21 7.42 2.97
N PRO A 55 -4.44 8.01 2.01
CA PRO A 55 -4.98 8.31 0.69
C PRO A 55 -5.32 7.07 -0.13
N GLN A 56 -4.58 5.97 0.03
CA GLN A 56 -4.83 4.72 -0.71
C GLN A 56 -6.13 4.05 -0.23
N LEU A 57 -6.34 3.99 1.08
CA LEU A 57 -7.56 3.43 1.68
C LEU A 57 -8.79 4.29 1.37
N ARG A 58 -8.67 5.63 1.39
CA ARG A 58 -9.76 6.53 0.98
C ARG A 58 -10.18 6.31 -0.47
N MET A 59 -9.21 6.15 -1.38
CA MET A 59 -9.49 5.86 -2.78
C MET A 59 -10.09 4.46 -2.97
N ALA A 60 -9.63 3.46 -2.20
CA ALA A 60 -10.24 2.13 -2.22
C ALA A 60 -11.71 2.16 -1.77
N ALA A 61 -12.05 2.92 -0.72
CA ALA A 61 -13.43 3.10 -0.27
C ALA A 61 -14.29 3.79 -1.34
N ALA A 62 -13.77 4.86 -1.95
CA ALA A 62 -14.47 5.57 -3.02
C ALA A 62 -14.76 4.67 -4.24
N LEU A 63 -13.81 3.82 -4.63
CA LEU A 63 -13.97 2.87 -5.74
C LEU A 63 -14.88 1.69 -5.39
N ALA A 64 -14.93 1.29 -4.12
CA ALA A 64 -15.82 0.24 -3.64
C ALA A 64 -17.29 0.71 -3.59
N GLY A 65 -17.55 2.00 -3.84
CA GLY A 65 -18.88 2.58 -3.68
C GLY A 65 -19.30 2.70 -2.21
N ASP A 66 -18.35 2.60 -1.28
CA ASP A 66 -18.55 2.77 0.16
C ASP A 66 -18.57 4.28 0.46
N PHE A 67 -19.64 4.94 -0.01
CA PHE A 67 -20.04 6.26 0.43
C PHE A 67 -20.98 6.03 1.60
N GLY A 68 -20.46 6.06 2.83
CA GLY A 68 -21.27 5.93 4.05
C GLY A 68 -22.47 6.88 4.08
#